data_AF-A0A6A5U9I3-F1
#
_entry.id   AF-A0A6A5U9I3-F1
#
_cell.length_a   1.000
_cell.length_b   1.000
_cell.length_c   1.000
_cell.angle_alpha   90.00
_cell.angle_beta   90.00
_cell.angle_gamma   90.00
#
_symmetry.space_group_name_H-M   'P 1'
#
loop_
_entity.id
_entity.type
_entity.pdbx_description
1 polymer ?
#
loop_
_entity_poly.entity_id
_entity_poly.type
_entity_poly.pdbx_seq_one_letter_code
_entity_poly.pdbx_strand_id
1 'polypeptide(L)'
;MSIFCMLVHLLTLFWSLSFAAVVPLGIVDIAPADSYPTALQACHGPLCPIPQPAPRAPPSLTSIPVMNCKGNHWCQGYKTDTMKVFKDMVDKLPDYKQFWDGEHIACLKKGTFPDLTPATICMFFEHTSGRTLDAALVKKSVQFFIIKDCKICGTIATEDDGLFENGALTVNYVLHP
;
A
#
# COMPACT_ATOMS: atom_id res chain seq x y z
N MET A 1 18.35 47.58 -37.14
CA MET A 1 19.63 47.27 -36.46
C MET A 1 19.32 46.71 -35.08
N SER A 2 19.75 45.53 -34.65
CA SER A 2 20.29 44.34 -35.32
C SER A 2 20.17 43.20 -34.30
N ILE A 3 19.67 42.05 -34.74
CA ILE A 3 19.21 40.87 -33.98
C ILE A 3 20.38 39.93 -33.59
N PHE A 4 21.61 40.41 -33.49
CA PHE A 4 22.80 39.56 -33.67
C PHE A 4 23.64 39.20 -32.42
N CYS A 5 23.18 39.40 -31.18
CA CYS A 5 24.07 39.28 -30.00
C CYS A 5 23.81 38.13 -29.01
N MET A 6 22.93 37.17 -29.32
CA MET A 6 22.63 36.05 -28.40
C MET A 6 22.71 34.66 -29.03
N LEU A 7 23.53 34.49 -30.07
CA LEU A 7 23.75 33.18 -30.71
C LEU A 7 25.20 32.66 -30.58
N VAL A 8 26.00 33.20 -29.66
CA VAL A 8 27.42 32.85 -29.47
C VAL A 8 27.69 32.29 -28.07
N HIS A 9 26.77 31.45 -27.57
CA HIS A 9 26.96 30.69 -26.32
C HIS A 9 26.58 29.21 -26.50
N LEU A 10 26.54 28.71 -27.74
CA LEU A 10 26.17 27.32 -28.02
C LEU A 10 27.33 26.39 -28.44
N LEU A 11 28.57 26.87 -28.55
CA LEU A 11 29.63 26.11 -29.25
C LEU A 11 31.04 26.25 -28.65
N THR A 12 31.18 26.12 -27.33
CA THR A 12 32.45 25.74 -26.66
C THR A 12 32.04 25.24 -25.27
N LEU A 13 32.04 23.95 -24.97
CA LEU A 13 33.22 23.29 -24.42
C LEU A 13 33.01 21.77 -24.56
N PHE A 14 33.44 21.26 -25.71
CA PHE A 14 33.92 19.88 -25.86
C PHE A 14 35.37 19.89 -25.35
N TRP A 15 35.61 19.27 -24.20
CA TRP A 15 36.89 18.82 -23.62
C TRP A 15 36.53 18.46 -22.17
N SER A 16 36.88 17.34 -21.57
CA SER A 16 37.62 16.13 -21.93
C SER A 16 37.60 15.29 -20.63
N LEU A 17 38.05 14.04 -20.72
CA LEU A 17 38.43 13.16 -19.60
C LEU A 17 37.29 12.34 -18.94
N SER A 18 37.15 11.14 -19.50
CA SER A 18 37.42 9.87 -18.81
C SER A 18 37.23 9.88 -17.30
N PHE A 19 36.22 9.16 -16.79
CA PHE A 19 36.39 8.09 -15.81
C PHE A 19 35.18 7.16 -15.93
N ALA A 20 35.40 6.02 -16.60
CA ALA A 20 34.55 4.87 -16.43
C ALA A 20 34.74 4.38 -14.99
N ALA A 21 33.79 4.73 -14.12
CA ALA A 21 33.67 4.06 -12.83
C ALA A 21 33.08 2.67 -13.10
N VAL A 22 33.97 1.71 -13.32
CA VAL A 22 33.67 0.29 -13.16
C VAL A 22 33.34 0.09 -11.68
N VAL A 23 32.06 0.11 -11.34
CA VAL A 23 31.60 -0.37 -10.03
C VAL A 23 31.84 -1.88 -10.03
N PRO A 24 32.67 -2.42 -9.13
CA PRO A 24 32.77 -3.86 -9.00
C PRO A 24 31.39 -4.39 -8.62
N LEU A 25 30.88 -5.32 -9.44
CA LEU A 25 29.83 -6.24 -9.05
C LEU A 25 30.34 -7.01 -7.85
N GLY A 26 30.13 -6.45 -6.66
CA GLY A 26 30.16 -7.19 -5.42
C GLY A 26 29.10 -8.27 -5.56
N ILE A 27 29.58 -9.49 -5.72
CA ILE A 27 28.79 -10.71 -5.57
C ILE A 27 28.23 -10.62 -4.15
N VAL A 28 26.95 -10.25 -4.03
CA VAL A 28 26.22 -10.48 -2.80
C VAL A 28 26.10 -11.98 -2.73
N ASP A 29 26.94 -12.59 -1.89
CA ASP A 29 26.73 -13.95 -1.42
C ASP A 29 25.31 -14.01 -0.89
N ILE A 30 24.44 -14.65 -1.68
CA ILE A 30 23.14 -15.13 -1.21
C ILE A 30 23.51 -16.20 -0.18
N ALA A 31 23.56 -15.78 1.09
CA ALA A 31 23.65 -16.71 2.19
C ALA A 31 22.51 -17.73 2.04
N PRO A 32 22.81 -19.05 2.04
CA PRO A 32 21.76 -20.05 2.07
C PRO A 32 20.89 -19.82 3.31
N ALA A 33 19.58 -19.87 3.09
CA ALA A 33 18.55 -19.72 4.11
C ALA A 33 18.51 -20.95 5.03
N ASP A 34 19.57 -21.20 5.79
CA ASP A 34 19.64 -22.30 6.75
C ASP A 34 20.50 -21.89 7.96
N SER A 35 19.90 -21.16 8.90
CA SER A 35 20.27 -21.21 10.33
C SER A 35 19.46 -20.18 11.12
N TYR A 36 18.18 -20.49 11.33
CA TYR A 36 17.54 -20.00 12.55
C TYR A 36 18.20 -20.75 13.72
N PRO A 37 18.82 -20.08 14.69
CA PRO A 37 19.24 -20.77 15.91
C PRO A 37 17.97 -21.23 16.62
N THR A 38 17.76 -22.54 16.63
CA THR A 38 16.81 -23.23 17.52
C THR A 38 17.28 -23.04 18.96
N ALA A 39 17.06 -21.85 19.52
CA ALA A 39 17.16 -21.62 20.96
C ALA A 39 15.82 -21.96 21.60
N LEU A 40 15.42 -23.24 21.50
CA LEU A 40 14.42 -23.83 22.38
C LEU A 40 15.15 -24.24 23.66
N GLN A 41 15.58 -23.24 24.43
CA GLN A 41 16.02 -23.44 25.81
C GLN A 41 14.75 -23.77 26.61
N ALA A 42 14.56 -25.05 26.93
CA ALA A 42 13.44 -25.51 27.74
C ALA A 42 13.60 -25.02 29.19
N CYS A 43 13.11 -23.82 29.48
CA CYS A 43 12.96 -23.33 30.84
C CYS A 43 11.86 -24.16 31.53
N HIS A 44 12.24 -25.04 32.44
CA HIS A 44 11.31 -25.72 33.34
C HIS A 44 11.24 -24.94 34.66
N GLY A 45 10.26 -24.05 34.79
CA GLY A 45 9.99 -23.31 36.02
C GLY A 45 8.70 -22.50 35.95
N PRO A 46 8.08 -22.15 37.09
CA PRO A 46 6.78 -21.47 37.15
C PRO A 46 6.79 -20.00 36.71
N LEU A 47 7.89 -19.51 36.13
CA LEU A 47 8.07 -18.13 35.67
C LEU A 47 8.27 -18.01 34.15
N CYS A 48 7.99 -19.07 33.39
CA CYS A 48 8.07 -18.99 31.93
C CYS A 48 6.98 -18.04 31.40
N PRO A 49 7.33 -17.03 30.59
CA PRO A 49 6.35 -16.33 29.78
C PRO A 49 5.61 -17.35 28.92
N ILE A 50 4.28 -17.26 28.88
CA ILE A 50 3.46 -18.06 27.96
C ILE A 50 4.08 -17.93 26.56
N PRO A 51 4.36 -19.03 25.84
CA PRO A 51 4.86 -18.95 24.47
C PRO A 51 3.94 -18.05 23.67
N GLN A 52 4.42 -16.86 23.31
CA GLN A 52 3.68 -16.01 22.40
C GLN A 52 3.58 -16.77 21.08
N PRO A 53 2.39 -16.87 20.45
CA PRO A 53 2.28 -17.39 19.11
C PRO A 53 3.30 -16.67 18.23
N ALA A 54 4.17 -17.41 17.55
CA ALA A 54 5.15 -16.82 16.65
C ALA A 54 4.42 -15.85 15.71
N PRO A 55 4.92 -14.61 15.51
CA PRO A 55 4.37 -13.72 14.50
C PRO A 55 4.34 -14.47 13.18
N ARG A 56 3.16 -14.64 12.59
CA ARG A 56 3.08 -15.17 11.22
C ARG A 56 3.92 -14.25 10.34
N ALA A 57 4.72 -14.86 9.47
CA ALA A 57 5.55 -14.13 8.53
C ALA A 57 4.69 -13.07 7.80
N PRO A 58 5.24 -11.86 7.56
CA PRO A 58 4.51 -10.86 6.78
C PRO A 58 4.10 -11.47 5.42
N PRO A 59 2.91 -11.13 4.90
CA PRO A 59 2.41 -11.70 3.65
C PRO A 59 3.45 -11.56 2.53
N SER A 60 3.68 -12.65 1.80
CA SER A 60 4.78 -12.78 0.84
C SER A 60 4.46 -11.98 -0.43
N LEU A 61 5.16 -10.86 -0.63
CA LEU A 61 4.85 -9.84 -1.65
C LEU A 61 5.12 -10.22 -3.13
N THR A 62 5.27 -11.49 -3.49
CA THR A 62 5.70 -11.93 -4.83
C THR A 62 4.58 -12.23 -5.83
N SER A 63 3.31 -12.24 -5.43
CA SER A 63 2.18 -12.42 -6.34
C SER A 63 1.46 -11.08 -6.65
N ILE A 64 0.91 -10.96 -7.86
CA ILE A 64 -0.05 -9.89 -8.17
C ILE A 64 -1.30 -10.18 -7.31
N PRO A 65 -1.69 -9.27 -6.42
CA PRO A 65 -2.82 -9.52 -5.52
C PRO A 65 -4.12 -9.65 -6.33
N VAL A 66 -5.00 -10.56 -5.89
CA VAL A 66 -6.34 -10.73 -6.46
C VAL A 66 -7.18 -9.52 -6.09
N MET A 67 -7.79 -8.88 -7.09
CA MET A 67 -8.55 -7.65 -6.88
C MET A 67 -9.61 -7.41 -7.95
N ASN A 68 -10.53 -6.48 -7.68
CA ASN A 68 -11.52 -5.99 -8.63
C ASN A 68 -11.87 -4.51 -8.36
N CYS A 69 -12.43 -3.82 -9.36
CA CYS A 69 -12.90 -2.44 -9.23
C CYS A 69 -14.42 -2.34 -8.98
N LYS A 70 -15.02 -3.36 -8.35
CA LYS A 70 -16.46 -3.36 -8.03
C LYS A 70 -16.69 -2.64 -6.71
N GLY A 71 -17.92 -2.22 -6.51
CA GLY A 71 -18.40 -1.59 -5.29
C GLY A 71 -19.90 -1.40 -5.37
N ASN A 72 -20.46 -0.71 -4.38
CA ASN A 72 -21.86 -0.33 -4.39
C ASN A 72 -22.16 0.56 -5.60
N HIS A 73 -23.37 0.46 -6.17
CA HIS A 73 -23.84 1.32 -7.25
C HIS A 73 -23.65 2.81 -6.94
N TRP A 74 -23.77 3.22 -5.68
CA TRP A 74 -23.56 4.59 -5.22
C TRP A 74 -22.13 5.12 -5.40
N CYS A 75 -21.14 4.25 -5.64
CA CYS A 75 -19.79 4.65 -6.04
C CYS A 75 -19.81 5.50 -7.32
N GLN A 76 -20.73 5.24 -8.26
CA GLN A 76 -20.84 6.00 -9.52
C GLN A 76 -21.15 7.49 -9.32
N GLY A 77 -21.58 7.89 -8.12
CA GLY A 77 -21.79 9.29 -7.78
C GLY A 77 -20.50 10.13 -7.80
N TYR A 78 -19.32 9.53 -7.71
CA TYR A 78 -18.05 10.24 -7.68
C TYR A 78 -17.49 10.37 -9.10
N LYS A 79 -17.22 11.59 -9.56
CA LYS A 79 -16.75 11.86 -10.94
C LYS A 79 -15.23 11.99 -11.05
N THR A 80 -14.55 12.07 -9.91
CA THR A 80 -13.10 12.27 -9.81
C THR A 80 -12.41 10.96 -9.47
N ASP A 81 -11.12 10.89 -9.81
CA ASP A 81 -10.23 9.79 -9.43
C ASP A 81 -10.01 9.81 -7.91
N THR A 82 -10.93 9.15 -7.21
CA THR A 82 -11.05 9.09 -5.75
C THR A 82 -9.89 8.29 -5.18
N MET A 83 -9.39 7.31 -5.93
CA MET A 83 -8.27 6.48 -5.50
C MET A 83 -6.96 7.27 -5.37
N LYS A 84 -6.71 8.25 -6.25
CA LYS A 84 -5.59 9.19 -6.08
C LYS A 84 -5.71 10.04 -4.82
N VAL A 85 -6.93 10.48 -4.49
CA VAL A 85 -7.15 11.23 -3.25
C VAL A 85 -6.90 10.34 -2.03
N PHE A 86 -7.35 9.08 -2.06
CA PHE A 86 -7.02 8.13 -1.01
C PHE A 86 -5.52 7.89 -0.87
N LYS A 87 -4.79 7.81 -1.99
CA LYS A 87 -3.32 7.72 -1.97
C LYS A 87 -2.69 8.87 -1.19
N ASP A 88 -3.09 10.11 -1.47
CA ASP A 88 -2.58 11.29 -0.77
C ASP A 88 -2.91 11.28 0.73
N MET A 89 -4.03 10.65 1.13
CA MET A 89 -4.40 10.49 2.53
C MET A 89 -3.58 9.39 3.22
N VAL A 90 -3.45 8.21 2.61
CA VAL A 90 -2.77 7.07 3.23
C VAL A 90 -1.25 7.23 3.22
N ASP A 91 -0.68 7.95 2.26
CA ASP A 91 0.76 8.26 2.20
C ASP A 91 1.25 9.03 3.44
N LYS A 92 0.34 9.77 4.10
CA LYS A 92 0.62 10.52 5.34
C LYS A 92 0.60 9.65 6.61
N LEU A 93 0.09 8.42 6.53
CA LEU A 93 0.04 7.52 7.67
C LEU A 93 1.44 6.92 7.92
N PRO A 94 1.86 6.73 9.19
CA PRO A 94 3.06 5.96 9.46
C PRO A 94 2.81 4.48 9.15
N ASP A 95 3.79 3.80 8.56
CA ASP A 95 3.67 2.42 8.06
C ASP A 95 3.24 1.42 9.15
N TYR A 96 3.68 1.63 10.39
CA TYR A 96 3.36 0.78 11.53
C TYR A 96 1.96 1.00 12.12
N LYS A 97 1.18 1.98 11.64
CA LYS A 97 -0.19 2.19 12.14
C LYS A 97 -1.03 0.98 11.79
N GLN A 98 -1.72 0.45 12.77
CA GLN A 98 -2.57 -0.72 12.64
C GLN A 98 -4.05 -0.33 12.63
N PHE A 99 -4.84 -1.12 11.91
CA PHE A 99 -6.29 -0.95 11.77
C PHE A 99 -7.00 -2.28 11.99
N TRP A 100 -8.14 -2.24 12.67
CA TRP A 100 -9.01 -3.39 12.90
C TRP A 100 -9.95 -3.67 11.73
N ASP A 101 -10.59 -4.84 11.79
CA ASP A 101 -11.72 -5.19 10.94
C ASP A 101 -12.83 -4.14 11.05
N GLY A 102 -13.29 -3.62 9.91
CA GLY A 102 -14.31 -2.58 9.82
C GLY A 102 -13.85 -1.18 10.22
N GLU A 103 -12.61 -1.00 10.68
CA GLU A 103 -12.09 0.33 11.02
C GLU A 103 -11.89 1.18 9.75
N HIS A 104 -12.51 2.35 9.71
CA HIS A 104 -12.36 3.29 8.60
C HIS A 104 -10.98 3.96 8.62
N ILE A 105 -10.14 3.61 7.64
CA ILE A 105 -8.78 4.13 7.47
C ILE A 105 -8.81 5.56 6.92
N ALA A 106 -9.59 5.78 5.87
CA ALA A 106 -9.76 7.06 5.21
C ALA A 106 -11.17 7.14 4.63
N CYS A 107 -11.80 8.31 4.71
CA CYS A 107 -13.14 8.54 4.18
C CYS A 107 -13.20 9.86 3.42
N LEU A 108 -13.89 9.83 2.27
CA LEU A 108 -14.19 10.99 1.46
C LEU A 108 -15.68 11.24 1.51
N LYS A 109 -16.06 12.35 2.12
CA LYS A 109 -17.44 12.82 2.16
C LYS A 109 -17.73 13.50 0.83
N LYS A 110 -18.77 13.07 0.12
CA LYS A 110 -19.35 13.91 -0.93
C LYS A 110 -20.15 15.02 -0.25
N GLY A 111 -20.10 16.23 -0.82
CA GLY A 111 -20.92 17.34 -0.34
C GLY A 111 -22.38 16.92 -0.17
N THR A 112 -23.09 17.57 0.76
CA THR A 112 -24.50 17.31 1.11
C THR A 112 -25.35 17.18 -0.15
N PHE A 113 -25.81 15.97 -0.44
CA PHE A 113 -26.96 15.82 -1.30
C PHE A 113 -28.17 16.34 -0.53
N PRO A 114 -29.01 17.20 -1.12
CA PRO A 114 -30.10 17.86 -0.40
C PRO A 114 -31.11 16.90 0.24
N ASP A 115 -31.20 15.65 -0.23
CA ASP A 115 -32.24 14.70 0.22
C ASP A 115 -31.71 13.35 0.72
N LEU A 116 -30.40 13.17 0.89
CA LEU A 116 -29.81 11.89 1.33
C LEU A 116 -28.69 12.10 2.34
N THR A 117 -28.61 11.18 3.30
CA THR A 117 -27.54 11.03 4.29
C THR A 117 -26.15 11.29 3.68
N PRO A 118 -25.16 11.78 4.45
CA PRO A 118 -23.86 12.14 3.91
C PRO A 118 -23.19 10.92 3.26
N ALA A 119 -23.34 10.85 1.94
CA ALA A 119 -22.73 9.86 1.08
C ALA A 119 -21.22 9.88 1.26
N THR A 120 -20.67 8.84 1.87
CA THR A 120 -19.24 8.77 2.17
C THR A 120 -18.67 7.53 1.52
N ILE A 121 -17.56 7.67 0.79
CA ILE A 121 -16.75 6.52 0.38
C ILE A 121 -15.66 6.36 1.42
N CYS A 122 -15.52 5.16 1.96
CA CYS A 122 -14.50 4.85 2.94
C CYS A 122 -13.64 3.68 2.47
N MET A 123 -12.43 3.66 2.99
CA MET A 123 -11.47 2.57 2.89
C MET A 123 -11.36 1.90 4.25
N PHE A 124 -11.51 0.58 4.29
CA PHE A 124 -11.44 -0.22 5.51
C PHE A 124 -11.03 -1.65 5.20
N PHE A 125 -10.54 -2.34 6.22
CA PHE A 125 -10.32 -3.79 6.15
C PHE A 125 -11.60 -4.55 6.50
N GLU A 126 -11.78 -5.72 5.90
CA GLU A 126 -12.86 -6.65 6.19
C GLU A 126 -12.34 -8.09 6.17
N HIS A 127 -13.03 -8.97 6.90
CA HIS A 127 -12.74 -10.39 6.98
C HIS A 127 -11.31 -10.72 7.48
N THR A 128 -10.72 -9.85 8.29
CA THR A 128 -9.34 -10.00 8.81
C THR A 128 -9.15 -11.12 9.84
N SER A 129 -10.22 -11.85 10.18
CA SER A 129 -10.21 -12.95 11.15
C SER A 129 -9.72 -12.53 12.54
N GLY A 130 -10.12 -11.33 12.99
CA GLY A 130 -9.79 -10.80 14.32
C GLY A 130 -8.35 -10.29 14.46
N ARG A 131 -7.67 -10.03 13.34
CA ARG A 131 -6.31 -9.49 13.31
C ARG A 131 -6.35 -8.01 12.91
N THR A 132 -5.33 -7.28 13.35
CA THR A 132 -5.05 -5.96 12.80
C THR A 132 -4.14 -6.07 11.59
N LEU A 133 -4.27 -5.13 10.66
CA LEU A 133 -3.40 -4.99 9.49
C LEU A 133 -2.80 -3.59 9.47
N ASP A 134 -1.61 -3.45 8.90
CA ASP A 134 -0.84 -2.21 8.95
C ASP A 134 -1.08 -1.27 7.76
N ALA A 135 -0.69 -0.01 7.93
CA ALA A 135 -0.81 1.02 6.92
C ALA A 135 0.12 0.80 5.72
N ALA A 136 1.23 0.06 5.88
CA ALA A 136 2.11 -0.26 4.76
C ALA A 136 1.38 -1.12 3.72
N LEU A 137 0.61 -2.12 4.19
CA LEU A 137 -0.28 -2.91 3.36
C LEU A 137 -1.34 -2.03 2.67
N VAL A 138 -1.93 -1.08 3.39
CA VAL A 138 -2.89 -0.12 2.80
C VAL A 138 -2.25 0.65 1.66
N LYS A 139 -1.09 1.28 1.88
CA LYS A 139 -0.38 2.08 0.86
C LYS A 139 -0.07 1.25 -0.39
N LYS A 140 0.42 0.02 -0.20
CA LYS A 140 0.69 -0.92 -1.29
C LYS A 140 -0.59 -1.21 -2.07
N SER A 141 -1.66 -1.57 -1.38
CA SER A 141 -2.96 -1.90 -1.98
C SER A 141 -3.58 -0.75 -2.75
N VAL A 142 -3.50 0.49 -2.24
CA VAL A 142 -3.95 1.69 -2.96
C VAL A 142 -3.16 1.90 -4.25
N GLN A 143 -1.86 1.66 -4.21
CA GLN A 143 -1.04 1.73 -5.42
C GLN A 143 -1.48 0.69 -6.46
N PHE A 144 -1.89 -0.52 -6.06
CA PHE A 144 -2.45 -1.52 -6.95
C PHE A 144 -3.78 -1.10 -7.58
N PHE A 145 -4.68 -0.48 -6.80
CA PHE A 145 -5.93 0.07 -7.34
C PHE A 145 -5.66 1.10 -8.45
N ILE A 146 -4.69 2.00 -8.24
CA ILE A 146 -4.31 3.00 -9.24
C ILE A 146 -3.71 2.34 -10.49
N ILE A 147 -2.80 1.37 -10.32
CA ILE A 147 -2.18 0.64 -11.44
C ILE A 147 -3.22 -0.10 -12.29
N LYS A 148 -4.31 -0.60 -11.66
CA LYS A 148 -5.42 -1.29 -12.35
C LYS A 148 -6.55 -0.36 -12.80
N ASP A 149 -6.36 0.96 -12.72
CA ASP A 149 -7.35 1.99 -13.10
C ASP A 149 -8.70 1.87 -12.35
N CYS A 150 -8.69 1.39 -11.10
CA CYS A 150 -9.86 1.46 -10.23
C CYS A 150 -10.03 2.89 -9.69
N LYS A 151 -10.85 3.70 -10.36
CA LYS A 151 -10.95 5.15 -10.11
C LYS A 151 -11.69 5.52 -8.82
N ILE A 152 -12.64 4.70 -8.37
CA ILE A 152 -13.57 5.09 -7.29
C ILE A 152 -13.62 4.06 -6.18
N CYS A 153 -14.07 2.85 -6.51
CA CYS A 153 -14.26 1.76 -5.57
C CYS A 153 -13.53 0.52 -6.05
N GLY A 154 -13.26 -0.39 -5.12
CA GLY A 154 -12.60 -1.64 -5.41
C GLY A 154 -12.31 -2.43 -4.14
N THR A 155 -11.99 -3.70 -4.34
CA THR A 155 -11.61 -4.64 -3.28
C THR A 155 -10.37 -5.39 -3.71
N ILE A 156 -9.43 -5.57 -2.80
CA ILE A 156 -8.18 -6.29 -2.99
C ILE A 156 -7.96 -7.24 -1.82
N ALA A 157 -7.64 -8.51 -2.12
CA ALA A 157 -7.34 -9.50 -1.11
C ALA A 157 -6.03 -9.14 -0.41
N THR A 158 -5.98 -9.32 0.92
CA THR A 158 -4.79 -9.04 1.73
C THR A 158 -3.93 -10.28 1.95
N GLU A 159 -4.50 -11.46 1.77
CA GLU A 159 -3.83 -12.75 1.96
C GLU A 159 -3.35 -13.36 0.63
N ASP A 160 -2.34 -14.21 0.72
CA ASP A 160 -1.67 -14.81 -0.44
C ASP A 160 -2.54 -15.83 -1.20
N ASP A 161 -3.62 -16.34 -0.57
CA ASP A 161 -4.60 -17.22 -1.21
C ASP A 161 -5.54 -16.49 -2.17
N GLY A 162 -5.54 -15.14 -2.14
CA GLY A 162 -6.34 -14.30 -3.01
C GLY A 162 -7.85 -14.32 -2.71
N LEU A 163 -8.27 -14.85 -1.56
CA LEU A 163 -9.68 -14.93 -1.18
C LEU A 163 -10.07 -13.71 -0.33
N PHE A 164 -11.10 -12.98 -0.75
CA PHE A 164 -11.60 -11.81 -0.01
C PHE A 164 -12.15 -12.17 1.39
N GLU A 165 -12.65 -13.39 1.56
CA GLU A 165 -13.21 -13.90 2.82
C GLU A 165 -12.15 -14.17 3.90
N ASN A 166 -10.86 -14.18 3.56
CA ASN A 166 -9.76 -14.38 4.50
C ASN A 166 -9.04 -13.07 4.85
N GLY A 167 -9.47 -11.97 4.22
CA GLY A 167 -8.95 -10.63 4.44
C GLY A 167 -9.01 -9.83 3.14
N ALA A 168 -9.60 -8.64 3.20
CA ALA A 168 -9.62 -7.71 2.09
C ALA A 168 -9.49 -6.26 2.56
N LEU A 169 -8.88 -5.43 1.72
CA LEU A 169 -9.00 -3.98 1.80
C LEU A 169 -10.07 -3.55 0.80
N THR A 170 -11.10 -2.89 1.28
CA THR A 170 -12.25 -2.47 0.48
C THR A 170 -12.40 -0.95 0.50
N VAL A 171 -12.61 -0.39 -0.68
CA VAL A 171 -13.01 1.00 -0.90
C VAL A 171 -14.45 0.99 -1.41
N ASN A 172 -15.39 1.40 -0.57
CA ASN A 172 -16.81 1.30 -0.87
C ASN A 172 -17.63 2.42 -0.23
N TYR A 173 -18.88 2.56 -0.69
CA TYR A 173 -19.87 3.46 -0.13
C TYR A 173 -20.34 3.00 1.26
N VAL A 174 -20.38 3.93 2.21
CA VAL A 174 -20.80 3.72 3.60
C VAL A 174 -21.87 4.75 3.98
N LEU A 175 -23.01 4.28 4.51
CA LEU A 175 -24.15 5.11 4.93
C LEU A 175 -23.94 5.81 6.28
N HIS A 176 -23.11 5.23 7.15
CA HIS A 176 -22.80 5.72 8.48
C HIS A 176 -21.31 5.50 8.79
N PRO A 177 -20.44 6.40 8.29
CA PRO A 177 -19.00 6.32 8.48
C PRO A 177 -18.57 6.63 9.93
#